data_AF-A0A285RJX3-F1
#
_entry.id   AF-A0A285RJX3-F1
#
_cell.length_a   1.000
_cell.length_b   1.000
_cell.length_c   1.000
_cell.angle_alpha   90.00
_cell.angle_beta   90.00
_cell.angle_gamma   90.00
#
_symmetry.space_group_name_H-M   'P 1'
#
loop_
_entity.id
_entity.type
_entity.pdbx_description
1 polymer ?
#
loop_
_entity_poly.entity_id
_entity_poly.type
_entity_poly.pdbx_seq_one_letter_code
_entity_poly.pdbx_strand_id
1 'polypeptide(L)'
;MNWLQKNNYIVVLFIAFVVMVGILLITDNGKTTYEQIEIQHGDTLWSLAEHYRGNMKTQDWIQHVQLENHLNNEIIVAGQVITIPIGEDSNYIAQNNMNEDSHSIEVASKEQ
;
A
#
# COMPACT_ATOMS: atom_id res chain seq x y z
N MET A 1 16.73 43.47 -11.54
CA MET A 1 17.08 43.20 -10.12
C MET A 1 18.19 42.15 -10.12
N ASN A 2 19.47 42.55 -10.25
CA ASN A 2 20.59 41.61 -10.49
C ASN A 2 21.10 40.91 -9.21
N TRP A 3 20.24 40.81 -8.20
CA TRP A 3 20.57 40.19 -6.92
C TRP A 3 20.81 38.68 -7.07
N LEU A 4 20.05 38.03 -7.96
CA LEU A 4 20.18 36.60 -8.26
C LEU A 4 21.52 36.22 -8.91
N GLN A 5 22.16 37.12 -9.65
CA GLN A 5 23.45 36.85 -10.31
C GLN A 5 24.66 36.94 -9.35
N LYS A 6 24.51 37.64 -8.22
CA LYS A 6 25.61 37.87 -7.28
C LYS A 6 25.80 36.69 -6.31
N ASN A 7 24.72 35.96 -6.03
CA ASN A 7 24.69 34.87 -5.07
C ASN A 7 24.42 33.53 -5.77
N ASN A 8 25.37 33.08 -6.60
CA ASN A 8 25.24 31.86 -7.40
C ASN A 8 24.88 30.62 -6.54
N TYR A 9 25.39 30.55 -5.30
CA TYR A 9 25.07 29.47 -4.36
C TYR A 9 23.58 29.43 -3.95
N ILE A 10 22.92 30.59 -3.81
CA ILE A 10 21.48 30.67 -3.47
C ILE A 10 20.65 30.11 -4.63
N VAL A 11 21.04 30.42 -5.87
CA VAL A 11 20.32 29.95 -7.07
C VAL A 11 20.47 28.43 -7.21
N VAL A 12 21.68 27.91 -7.00
CA VAL A 12 21.94 26.47 -7.01
C VAL A 12 21.16 25.75 -5.89
N LEU A 13 21.08 26.33 -4.69
CA LEU A 13 20.29 25.77 -3.58
C LEU A 13 18.79 25.69 -3.91
N PHE A 14 18.24 26.74 -4.52
CA PHE A 14 16.84 26.77 -4.94
C PHE A 14 16.55 25.73 -6.02
N ILE A 15 17.44 25.58 -7.00
CA ILE A 15 17.30 24.56 -8.05
C ILE A 15 17.36 23.15 -7.42
N ALA A 16 18.29 22.90 -6.51
CA ALA A 16 18.37 21.62 -5.80
C ALA A 16 17.10 21.32 -4.99
N PHE A 17 16.52 22.34 -4.35
CA PHE A 17 15.27 22.20 -3.60
C PHE A 17 14.08 21.88 -4.51
N VAL A 18 13.97 22.56 -5.66
CA VAL A 18 12.93 22.28 -6.66
C VAL A 18 13.09 20.87 -7.24
N VAL A 19 14.32 20.43 -7.52
CA VAL A 19 14.60 19.06 -7.97
C VAL A 19 14.24 18.04 -6.88
N MET A 20 14.57 18.29 -5.62
CA MET A 20 14.21 17.42 -4.50
C MET A 20 12.69 17.28 -4.37
N VAL A 21 11.95 18.39 -4.43
CA VAL A 21 10.47 18.37 -4.40
C VAL A 21 9.91 17.65 -5.63
N GLY A 22 10.48 17.89 -6.82
CA GLY A 22 10.07 17.20 -8.04
C GLY A 22 10.25 15.69 -7.97
N ILE A 23 11.37 15.22 -7.40
CA ILE A 23 11.60 13.78 -7.17
C ILE A 23 10.55 13.24 -6.20
N LEU A 24 10.27 13.94 -5.10
CA LEU A 24 9.26 13.52 -4.12
C LEU A 24 7.84 13.44 -4.73
N LEU A 25 7.49 14.33 -5.68
CA LEU A 25 6.19 14.31 -6.35
C LEU A 25 6.05 13.19 -7.40
N ILE A 26 7.15 12.74 -7.99
CA ILE A 26 7.17 11.64 -8.98
C ILE A 26 7.28 10.27 -8.29
N THR A 27 7.72 10.26 -7.03
CA THR A 27 7.84 9.04 -6.23
C THR A 27 6.44 8.62 -5.74
N ASP A 28 5.63 8.10 -6.66
CA ASP A 28 4.44 7.35 -6.33
C ASP A 28 4.89 5.98 -5.80
N ASN A 29 5.20 5.94 -4.51
CA ASN A 29 5.33 4.68 -3.78
C ASN A 29 3.91 4.15 -3.63
N GLY A 30 3.37 3.53 -4.68
CA GLY A 30 2.02 2.97 -4.70
C GLY A 30 1.75 2.31 -3.36
N LYS A 31 0.71 2.78 -2.66
CA LYS A 31 0.47 2.41 -1.27
C LYS A 31 0.15 0.92 -1.21
N THR A 32 1.15 0.09 -0.93
CA THR A 32 0.95 -1.32 -0.64
C THR A 32 0.19 -1.42 0.68
N THR A 33 -1.12 -1.63 0.59
CA THR A 33 -1.96 -1.84 1.76
C THR A 33 -1.80 -3.29 2.20
N TYR A 34 -1.78 -3.54 3.49
CA TYR A 34 -1.65 -4.89 4.03
C TYR A 34 -2.95 -5.30 4.70
N GLU A 35 -3.42 -6.50 4.42
CA GLU A 35 -4.61 -7.09 5.03
C GLU A 35 -4.28 -8.47 5.61
N GLN A 36 -4.96 -8.84 6.70
CA GLN A 36 -4.82 -10.16 7.31
C GLN A 36 -5.97 -11.05 6.84
N ILE A 37 -5.63 -12.19 6.25
CA ILE A 37 -6.60 -13.18 5.79
C ILE A 37 -6.36 -14.53 6.48
N GLU A 38 -7.44 -15.26 6.73
CA GLU A 38 -7.37 -16.65 7.20
C GLU A 38 -7.33 -17.59 5.99
N ILE A 39 -6.31 -18.45 5.94
CA ILE A 39 -6.12 -19.42 4.86
C ILE A 39 -7.14 -20.54 4.98
N GLN A 40 -7.87 -20.81 3.88
CA GLN A 40 -8.80 -21.93 3.82
C GLN A 40 -8.17 -23.17 3.19
N HIS A 41 -8.82 -24.32 3.38
CA HIS A 41 -8.31 -25.57 2.85
C HIS A 41 -8.42 -25.58 1.32
N GLY A 42 -7.27 -25.70 0.64
CA GLY A 42 -7.18 -25.65 -0.83
C GLY A 42 -6.60 -24.34 -1.36
N ASP A 43 -6.43 -23.33 -0.52
CA ASP A 43 -5.76 -22.10 -0.90
C ASP A 43 -4.26 -22.32 -1.08
N THR A 44 -3.69 -21.64 -2.06
CA THR A 44 -2.25 -21.59 -2.32
C THR A 44 -1.81 -20.14 -2.41
N LEU A 45 -0.54 -19.86 -2.14
CA LEU A 45 0.00 -18.51 -2.36
C LEU A 45 -0.19 -18.04 -3.81
N TRP A 46 -0.20 -18.98 -4.76
CA TRP A 46 -0.45 -18.68 -6.16
C TRP A 46 -1.90 -18.26 -6.42
N SER A 47 -2.89 -19.01 -5.92
CA SER A 47 -4.30 -18.66 -6.09
C SER A 47 -4.65 -17.34 -5.40
N LEU A 48 -4.05 -17.07 -4.24
CA LEU A 48 -4.17 -15.80 -3.54
C LEU A 48 -3.54 -14.66 -4.34
N ALA A 49 -2.33 -14.84 -4.85
CA ALA A 49 -1.68 -13.84 -5.69
C ALA A 49 -2.54 -13.48 -6.91
N GLU A 50 -3.19 -14.45 -7.55
CA GLU A 50 -4.07 -14.19 -8.70
C GLU A 50 -5.23 -13.23 -8.35
N HIS A 51 -5.72 -13.27 -7.12
CA HIS A 51 -6.82 -12.42 -6.66
C HIS A 51 -6.33 -11.07 -6.09
N TYR A 52 -5.21 -11.07 -5.35
CA TYR A 52 -4.77 -9.94 -4.53
C TYR A 52 -3.54 -9.17 -5.07
N ARG A 53 -2.82 -9.69 -6.08
CA ARG A 53 -1.58 -9.04 -6.58
C ARG A 53 -1.80 -7.72 -7.32
N GLY A 54 -3.00 -7.49 -7.86
CA GLY A 54 -3.27 -6.37 -8.77
C GLY A 54 -2.29 -6.35 -9.95
N ASN A 55 -1.53 -5.27 -10.08
CA ASN A 55 -0.51 -5.10 -11.13
C ASN A 55 0.87 -5.70 -10.79
N MET A 56 1.07 -6.20 -9.57
CA MET A 56 2.35 -6.80 -9.17
C MET A 56 2.56 -8.16 -9.87
N LYS A 57 3.82 -8.51 -10.17
CA LYS A 57 4.13 -9.85 -10.65
C LYS A 57 3.83 -10.87 -9.55
N THR A 58 3.27 -12.01 -9.93
CA THR A 58 2.92 -13.09 -9.01
C THR A 58 4.09 -13.49 -8.11
N GLN A 59 5.30 -13.61 -8.68
CA GLN A 59 6.48 -14.00 -7.92
C GLN A 59 6.92 -12.94 -6.91
N ASP A 60 6.92 -11.66 -7.30
CA ASP A 60 7.26 -10.56 -6.39
C ASP A 60 6.25 -10.49 -5.22
N TRP A 61 4.97 -10.70 -5.51
CA TRP A 61 3.92 -10.75 -4.51
C TRP A 61 4.09 -11.89 -3.52
N ILE A 62 4.37 -13.11 -4.01
CA ILE A 62 4.62 -14.29 -3.16
C ILE A 62 5.82 -14.04 -2.25
N GLN A 63 6.90 -13.46 -2.77
CA GLN A 63 8.08 -13.12 -1.97
C GLN A 63 7.77 -12.10 -0.87
N HIS A 64 6.96 -11.08 -1.17
CA HIS A 64 6.51 -10.13 -0.16
C HIS A 64 5.70 -10.81 0.95
N VAL A 65 4.73 -11.65 0.59
CA VAL A 65 3.94 -12.41 1.58
C VAL A 65 4.82 -13.31 2.44
N GLN A 66 5.81 -13.98 1.85
CA GLN A 66 6.74 -14.83 2.58
C GLN A 66 7.58 -14.02 3.58
N LEU A 67 8.10 -12.87 3.15
CA LEU A 67 8.91 -11.99 3.99
C LEU A 67 8.11 -11.41 5.15
N GLU A 68 6.87 -10.97 4.93
CA GLU A 68 6.03 -10.37 5.98
C GLU A 68 5.57 -11.39 7.02
N ASN A 69 5.33 -12.64 6.60
CA ASN A 69 4.82 -13.70 7.48
C ASN A 69 5.90 -14.65 7.98
N HIS A 70 7.17 -14.36 7.67
CA HIS A 70 8.33 -15.20 7.98
C HIS A 70 8.11 -16.66 7.54
N LEU A 71 7.46 -16.85 6.39
CA LEU A 71 7.19 -18.18 5.86
C LEU A 71 8.50 -18.74 5.31
N ASN A 72 8.92 -19.89 5.85
CA ASN A 72 10.15 -20.54 5.43
C ASN A 72 10.09 -21.07 3.98
N ASN A 73 8.89 -21.24 3.40
CA ASN A 73 8.64 -21.76 2.06
C ASN A 73 7.26 -21.27 1.54
N GLU A 74 6.91 -21.63 0.31
CA GLU A 74 5.58 -21.37 -0.29
C GLU A 74 4.42 -22.19 0.33
N ILE A 75 4.68 -22.89 1.43
CA ILE A 75 3.72 -23.78 2.08
C ILE A 75 2.93 -22.98 3.12
N ILE A 76 1.63 -22.85 2.89
CA ILE A 76 0.67 -22.26 3.82
C ILE A 76 -0.23 -23.36 4.40
N VAL A 77 -0.67 -23.16 5.65
CA VAL A 77 -1.51 -24.14 6.37
C VAL A 77 -2.91 -23.56 6.55
N ALA A 78 -3.94 -24.36 6.30
CA ALA A 78 -5.32 -23.96 6.52
C ALA A 78 -5.57 -23.62 8.01
N GLY A 79 -6.31 -22.54 8.26
CA GLY A 79 -6.54 -21.96 9.60
C GLY A 79 -5.42 -21.03 10.08
N GLN A 80 -4.37 -20.82 9.28
CA GLN A 80 -3.35 -19.82 9.58
C GLN A 80 -3.83 -18.43 9.12
N VAL A 81 -3.62 -17.42 9.95
CA VAL A 81 -3.78 -16.02 9.56
C VAL A 81 -2.47 -15.52 8.97
N ILE A 82 -2.51 -15.01 7.74
CA ILE A 82 -1.35 -14.42 7.06
C ILE A 82 -1.65 -12.99 6.62
N THR A 83 -0.63 -12.15 6.64
CA THR A 83 -0.65 -10.76 6.19
C THR A 83 -0.27 -10.71 4.71
N ILE A 84 -1.18 -10.26 3.85
CA ILE A 84 -0.95 -10.16 2.42
C ILE A 84 -0.93 -8.70 1.96
N PRO A 85 -0.02 -8.32 1.04
CA PRO A 85 -0.08 -7.02 0.40
C PRO A 85 -1.18 -7.02 -0.66
N ILE A 86 -1.99 -5.98 -0.67
CA ILE A 86 -3.07 -5.75 -1.62
C ILE A 86 -2.61 -4.64 -2.57
N GLY A 87 -2.54 -4.98 -3.86
CA GLY A 87 -2.26 -3.97 -4.90
C GLY A 87 -3.47 -3.06 -5.08
N GLU A 88 -3.24 -1.77 -5.35
CA GLU A 88 -4.32 -0.78 -5.55
C GLU A 88 -5.32 -1.19 -6.65
N ASP A 89 -4.89 -1.99 -7.64
CA ASP A 89 -5.72 -2.52 -8.74
C ASP A 89 -6.13 -4.00 -8.57
N SER A 90 -6.01 -4.55 -7.36
CA SER A 90 -6.49 -5.92 -7.12
C SER A 90 -8.01 -5.97 -7.12
N ASN A 91 -8.59 -7.07 -7.61
CA ASN A 91 -10.03 -7.31 -7.54
C ASN A 91 -10.43 -7.78 -6.13
N TYR A 92 -10.08 -6.99 -5.10
CA TYR A 92 -10.46 -7.25 -3.72
C TYR A 92 -11.72 -6.45 -3.37
N ILE A 93 -12.69 -7.12 -2.75
CA ILE A 93 -14.04 -6.60 -2.50
C ILE A 93 -14.10 -5.73 -1.22
N ALA A 94 -12.96 -5.22 -0.72
CA ALA A 94 -12.97 -4.43 0.53
C ALA A 94 -13.16 -2.92 0.30
N GLN A 95 -13.50 -2.50 -0.92
CA GLN A 95 -13.73 -1.09 -1.24
C GLN A 95 -15.20 -0.63 -1.07
N ASN A 96 -15.99 -1.33 -0.26
CA ASN A 96 -17.36 -0.92 0.03
C ASN A 96 -17.60 -0.31 1.43
N ASN A 97 -16.55 -0.10 2.26
CA ASN A 97 -16.72 0.36 3.66
C ASN A 97 -15.64 1.33 4.20
N MET A 98 -14.82 2.00 3.37
CA MET A 98 -13.80 2.95 3.89
C MET A 98 -13.89 4.35 3.28
N ASN A 99 -14.99 4.65 2.62
CA ASN A 99 -15.31 5.95 2.04
C ASN A 99 -16.73 6.40 2.41
N GLU A 100 -17.16 6.20 3.66
CA GLU A 100 -18.40 6.84 4.15
C GLU A 100 -18.35 7.40 5.59
N ASP A 101 -17.25 7.27 6.34
CA ASP A 101 -17.20 7.78 7.72
C ASP A 101 -16.34 9.05 7.86
N SER A 102 -16.72 10.09 7.14
CA SER A 102 -16.35 11.46 7.50
C SER A 102 -17.50 12.42 7.25
N HIS A 103 -18.70 12.12 7.74
CA HIS A 103 -19.62 13.14 8.24
C HIS A 103 -20.65 12.55 9.21
N SER A 104 -20.56 13.03 10.46
CA SER A 104 -21.65 13.06 11.46
C SER A 104 -21.87 11.78 12.28
N ILE A 105 -21.14 11.69 13.38
CA ILE A 105 -21.61 10.97 14.57
C ILE A 105 -22.81 11.74 15.13
N GLU A 106 -24.04 11.32 14.80
CA GLU A 106 -25.24 11.70 15.58
C GLU A 106 -25.61 10.52 16.49
N VAL A 107 -25.22 10.66 17.75
CA VAL A 107 -25.54 9.76 18.86
C VAL A 107 -27.04 9.81 19.16
N ALA A 108 -27.84 8.99 18.49
CA ALA A 108 -29.19 8.67 18.94
C ALA A 108 -29.14 7.49 19.93
N SER A 109 -28.79 7.81 21.18
CA SER A 109 -29.16 7.00 22.34
C SER A 109 -30.68 6.89 22.40
N LYS A 110 -31.22 5.71 22.12
CA LYS A 110 -32.53 5.30 22.62
C LYS A 110 -32.28 4.16 23.59
N GLU A 111 -32.54 4.40 24.87
CA GLU A 111 -33.36 3.52 25.72
C GLU A 111 -33.89 4.33 26.92
N GLN A 112 -35.21 4.18 27.15
CA GLN A 112 -36.11 4.73 28.20
C GLN A 112 -36.83 6.05 27.93
#